data_AF-A0A1M8A7T7-F1
#
_entry.id   AF-A0A1M8A7T7-F1
#
_cell.length_a   1.000
_cell.length_b   1.000
_cell.length_c   1.000
_cell.angle_alpha   90.00
_cell.angle_beta   90.00
_cell.angle_gamma   90.00
#
_symmetry.space_group_name_H-M   'P 1'
#
loop_
_entity.id
_entity.type
_entity.pdbx_description
1 polymer ?
#
loop_
_entity_poly.entity_id
_entity_poly.type
_entity_poly.pdbx_seq_one_letter_code
_entity_poly.pdbx_strand_id
1 'polypeptide(L)'
;MTAGARPKSHGEKRRGPSMAPVSSKGPSTLVVLRKSHRFLLAKLRELAAEVQVLHRLWYKGAAQFRHMVWWRPVRRVKVLASRITTGSLAQSVPRVRGDAPPTPRRTDAPDEVVGVRVLRSVADAYVSHWDDAHASWSSLPKYEAPPRAALPATQRDAVQAVARDLASALMDVEEQCTLCYAHLQGHLQTPPAPMHAPVSLAVMAVCARMARLAREMRLGEDGATGSLAELARVGR
;
A
#
# COMPACT_ATOMS: atom_id res chain seq x y z
N MET A 1 51.85 64.77 -44.11
CA MET A 1 50.43 64.47 -44.39
C MET A 1 50.15 63.05 -43.96
N THR A 2 49.65 62.88 -42.74
CA THR A 2 49.43 61.60 -42.06
C THR A 2 47.94 61.40 -41.90
N ALA A 3 47.35 60.48 -42.67
CA ALA A 3 45.96 60.08 -42.55
C ALA A 3 45.90 58.64 -42.02
N GLY A 4 45.77 58.51 -40.69
CA GLY A 4 45.57 57.23 -40.02
C GLY A 4 44.07 56.95 -39.83
N ALA A 5 43.54 55.99 -40.59
CA ALA A 5 42.17 55.51 -40.45
C ALA A 5 42.06 54.52 -39.28
N ARG A 6 41.25 54.84 -38.27
CA ARG A 6 40.90 53.93 -37.17
C ARG A 6 39.69 53.06 -37.55
N PRO A 7 39.77 51.72 -37.43
CA PRO A 7 38.60 50.86 -37.57
C PRO A 7 37.73 50.91 -36.30
N LYS A 8 36.41 51.02 -36.49
CA LYS A 8 35.39 50.95 -35.43
C LYS A 8 35.20 49.50 -35.01
N SER A 9 35.56 49.16 -33.77
CA SER A 9 35.29 47.86 -33.16
C SER A 9 33.80 47.73 -32.83
N HIS A 10 33.09 46.85 -33.55
CA HIS A 10 31.74 46.43 -33.20
C HIS A 10 31.76 45.64 -31.90
N GLY A 11 31.14 46.20 -30.85
CA GLY A 11 30.92 45.53 -29.58
C GLY A 11 29.95 44.36 -29.73
N GLU A 12 30.50 43.15 -29.73
CA GLU A 12 29.75 41.90 -29.73
C GLU A 12 29.10 41.69 -28.36
N LYS A 13 27.82 42.01 -28.29
CA LYS A 13 26.96 41.87 -27.11
C LYS A 13 26.81 40.38 -26.80
N ARG A 14 27.74 39.82 -26.02
CA ARG A 14 27.70 38.44 -25.50
C ARG A 14 26.35 38.21 -24.81
N ARG A 15 25.44 37.52 -25.49
CA ARG A 15 24.23 36.96 -24.89
C ARG A 15 24.69 35.97 -23.83
N GLY A 16 24.55 36.34 -22.56
CA GLY A 16 24.81 35.45 -21.44
C GLY A 16 23.98 34.17 -21.58
N PRO A 17 24.50 33.02 -21.09
CA PRO A 17 23.79 31.76 -21.16
C PRO A 17 22.44 31.91 -20.47
N SER A 18 21.38 31.76 -21.28
CA SER A 18 20.00 31.66 -20.82
C SER A 18 19.91 30.46 -19.87
N MET A 19 19.97 30.73 -18.56
CA MET A 19 19.73 29.72 -17.54
C MET A 19 18.24 29.37 -17.59
N ALA A 20 17.95 28.28 -18.31
CA ALA A 20 16.61 27.73 -18.41
C ALA A 20 16.08 27.44 -16.99
N PRO A 21 14.89 27.96 -16.64
CA PRO A 21 14.31 27.76 -15.33
C PRO A 21 13.61 26.40 -15.32
N VAL A 22 14.23 25.38 -14.74
CA VAL A 22 13.51 24.12 -14.51
C VAL A 22 13.76 23.60 -13.10
N SER A 23 13.42 24.45 -12.13
CA SER A 23 13.14 23.98 -10.78
C SER A 23 11.77 23.30 -10.80
N SER A 24 11.73 22.02 -11.15
CA SER A 24 10.56 21.18 -10.85
C SER A 24 10.36 21.21 -9.33
N LYS A 25 9.31 21.90 -8.87
CA LYS A 25 8.93 22.06 -7.46
C LYS A 25 8.35 20.76 -6.85
N GLY A 26 8.55 19.61 -7.50
CA GLY A 26 8.04 18.33 -7.05
C GLY A 26 8.86 17.73 -5.90
N PRO A 27 8.23 16.96 -4.99
CA PRO A 27 8.97 16.15 -4.03
C PRO A 27 9.88 15.16 -4.76
N SER A 28 11.08 14.91 -4.22
CA SER A 28 11.97 13.88 -4.76
C SER A 28 11.29 12.50 -4.69
N THR A 29 11.46 11.70 -5.74
CA THR A 29 10.96 10.32 -5.85
C THR A 29 11.29 9.48 -4.61
N LEU A 30 12.52 9.60 -4.08
CA LEU A 30 12.94 8.89 -2.87
C LEU A 30 12.13 9.28 -1.64
N VAL A 31 11.78 10.57 -1.54
CA VAL A 31 10.95 11.08 -0.44
C VAL A 31 9.55 10.49 -0.53
N VAL A 32 8.99 10.40 -1.74
CA VAL A 32 7.68 9.78 -1.99
C VAL A 32 7.72 8.30 -1.64
N LEU A 33 8.66 7.52 -2.19
CA LEU A 33 8.79 6.08 -1.89
C LEU A 33 8.91 5.82 -0.38
N ARG A 34 9.77 6.58 0.32
CA ARG A 34 9.96 6.43 1.76
C ARG A 34 8.69 6.75 2.54
N LYS A 35 7.99 7.82 2.17
CA LYS A 35 6.71 8.20 2.79
C LYS A 35 5.66 7.12 2.56
N SER A 36 5.51 6.65 1.31
CA SER A 36 4.57 5.59 0.98
C SER A 36 4.87 4.29 1.70
N HIS A 37 6.13 3.88 1.79
CA HIS A 37 6.52 2.69 2.54
C HIS A 37 6.12 2.78 4.01
N ARG A 38 6.42 3.91 4.68
CA ARG A 38 6.05 4.12 6.09
C ARG A 38 4.53 4.13 6.29
N PHE A 39 3.82 4.82 5.41
CA PHE A 39 2.37 4.91 5.43
C PHE A 39 1.72 3.53 5.26
N LEU A 40 2.09 2.80 4.20
CA LEU A 40 1.58 1.46 3.93
C LEU A 40 1.91 0.49 5.06
N LEU A 41 3.14 0.51 5.60
CA LEU A 41 3.51 -0.34 6.72
C LEU A 41 2.64 -0.07 7.96
N ALA A 42 2.39 1.20 8.28
CA ALA A 42 1.53 1.57 9.41
C ALA A 42 0.08 1.09 9.20
N LYS A 43 -0.51 1.36 8.04
CA LYS A 43 -1.90 0.97 7.75
C LYS A 43 -2.07 -0.53 7.59
N LEU A 44 -1.08 -1.25 7.05
CA LEU A 44 -1.08 -2.71 7.00
C LEU A 44 -1.03 -3.33 8.41
N ARG A 45 -0.30 -2.73 9.35
CA ARG A 45 -0.30 -3.15 10.76
C ARG A 45 -1.66 -2.94 11.42
N GLU A 46 -2.30 -1.80 11.18
CA GLU A 46 -3.66 -1.55 11.67
C GLU A 46 -4.66 -2.55 11.08
N LEU A 47 -4.60 -2.80 9.77
CA LEU A 47 -5.45 -3.78 9.11
C LEU A 47 -5.19 -5.19 9.65
N ALA A 48 -3.94 -5.57 9.90
CA ALA A 48 -3.59 -6.85 10.50
C ALA A 48 -4.20 -7.00 11.89
N ALA A 49 -4.19 -5.95 12.71
CA ALA A 49 -4.82 -5.96 14.04
C ALA A 49 -6.33 -6.20 13.94
N GLU A 50 -7.02 -5.55 13.00
CA GLU A 50 -8.45 -5.78 12.75
C GLU A 50 -8.73 -7.21 12.26
N VAL A 51 -7.89 -7.74 11.37
CA VAL A 51 -8.00 -9.14 10.91
C VAL A 51 -7.85 -10.11 12.09
N GLN A 52 -6.99 -9.83 13.06
CA GLN A 52 -6.84 -10.65 14.27
C GLN A 52 -8.09 -10.57 15.16
N VAL A 53 -8.70 -9.40 15.32
CA VAL A 53 -9.98 -9.26 16.05
C VAL A 53 -11.08 -10.05 15.34
N LEU A 54 -11.21 -9.90 14.02
CA LEU A 54 -12.17 -10.64 13.21
C LEU A 54 -11.94 -12.15 13.30
N HIS A 55 -10.67 -12.58 13.30
CA HIS A 55 -10.30 -13.98 13.46
C HIS A 55 -10.75 -14.53 14.81
N ARG A 56 -10.58 -13.79 15.91
CA ARG A 56 -11.03 -14.20 17.24
C ARG A 56 -12.55 -14.28 17.34
N LEU A 57 -13.26 -13.29 16.79
CA LEU A 57 -14.73 -13.30 16.70
C LEU A 57 -15.21 -14.50 15.88
N TRP A 58 -14.58 -14.74 14.73
CA TRP A 58 -14.83 -15.89 13.88
C TRP A 58 -14.63 -17.20 14.62
N TYR A 59 -13.49 -17.37 15.28
CA TYR A 59 -13.15 -18.60 15.98
C TYR A 59 -14.15 -18.92 17.10
N LYS A 60 -14.48 -17.94 17.94
CA LYS A 60 -15.46 -18.13 19.03
C LYS A 60 -16.87 -18.36 18.51
N GLY A 61 -17.25 -17.68 17.42
CA GLY A 61 -18.59 -17.78 16.83
C GLY A 61 -18.78 -18.94 15.85
N ALA A 62 -17.72 -19.62 15.42
CA ALA A 62 -17.78 -20.56 14.30
C ALA A 62 -18.79 -21.69 14.51
N ALA A 63 -18.82 -22.29 15.69
CA ALA A 63 -19.75 -23.38 15.99
C ALA A 63 -21.20 -22.90 16.08
N GLN A 64 -21.42 -21.72 16.68
CA GLN A 64 -22.75 -21.16 16.93
C GLN A 64 -23.40 -20.62 15.66
N PHE A 65 -22.63 -19.94 14.81
CA PHE A 65 -23.17 -19.20 13.66
C PHE A 65 -22.98 -19.90 12.31
N ARG A 66 -22.49 -21.16 12.29
CA ARG A 66 -22.22 -21.88 11.02
C ARG A 66 -23.39 -21.94 10.05
N HIS A 67 -24.62 -21.91 10.55
CA HIS A 67 -25.86 -21.95 9.76
C HIS A 67 -26.46 -20.57 9.47
N MET A 68 -25.94 -19.50 10.07
CA MET A 68 -26.45 -18.14 9.89
C MET A 68 -26.02 -17.59 8.53
N VAL A 69 -26.96 -17.03 7.78
CA VAL A 69 -26.71 -16.48 6.43
C VAL A 69 -25.69 -15.34 6.48
N TRP A 70 -25.82 -14.46 7.48
CA TRP A 70 -24.93 -13.31 7.67
C TRP A 70 -23.49 -13.71 8.06
N TRP A 71 -23.24 -14.97 8.44
CA TRP A 71 -21.91 -15.45 8.82
C TRP A 71 -21.03 -15.73 7.60
N ARG A 72 -21.60 -16.09 6.46
CA ARG A 72 -20.82 -16.43 5.26
C ARG A 72 -19.96 -15.27 4.71
N PRO A 73 -20.48 -14.02 4.60
CA PRO A 73 -19.70 -12.86 4.22
C PRO A 73 -18.50 -12.58 5.15
N VAL A 74 -18.67 -12.79 6.46
CA VAL A 74 -17.60 -12.60 7.47
C VAL A 74 -16.38 -13.47 7.15
N ARG A 75 -16.62 -14.72 6.71
CA ARG A 75 -15.54 -15.61 6.27
C ARG A 75 -14.76 -15.01 5.11
N ARG A 76 -15.46 -14.47 4.11
CA ARG A 76 -14.85 -13.92 2.90
C ARG A 76 -14.00 -12.70 3.23
N VAL A 77 -14.52 -11.76 4.01
CA VAL A 77 -13.77 -10.59 4.51
C VAL A 77 -12.49 -11.05 5.21
N LYS A 78 -12.60 -12.02 6.12
CA LYS A 78 -11.43 -12.57 6.84
C LYS A 78 -10.39 -13.15 5.88
N VAL A 79 -10.80 -13.97 4.92
CA VAL A 79 -9.88 -14.62 3.97
C VAL A 79 -9.15 -13.59 3.12
N LEU A 80 -9.89 -12.64 2.52
CA LEU A 80 -9.31 -11.60 1.66
C LEU A 80 -8.34 -10.71 2.43
N ALA A 81 -8.73 -10.23 3.62
CA ALA A 81 -7.88 -9.35 4.39
C ALA A 81 -6.66 -10.08 5.00
N SER A 82 -6.78 -11.37 5.32
CA SER A 82 -5.64 -12.20 5.73
C SER A 82 -4.62 -12.32 4.60
N ARG A 83 -5.05 -12.51 3.35
CA ARG A 83 -4.17 -12.56 2.16
C ARG A 83 -3.35 -11.29 1.99
N ILE A 84 -3.88 -10.14 2.40
CA ILE A 84 -3.20 -8.84 2.31
C ILE A 84 -2.19 -8.64 3.43
N THR A 85 -2.47 -9.10 4.66
CA THR A 85 -1.74 -8.67 5.86
C THR A 85 -0.93 -9.74 6.56
N THR A 86 -1.47 -10.94 6.73
CA THR A 86 -0.89 -11.97 7.60
C THR A 86 -0.57 -13.26 6.87
N GLY A 87 -1.07 -13.43 5.65
CA GLY A 87 -1.08 -14.71 4.95
C GLY A 87 -2.02 -15.72 5.60
N SER A 88 -1.73 -17.01 5.40
CA SER A 88 -2.54 -18.08 5.98
C SER A 88 -2.40 -18.11 7.51
N LEU A 89 -3.43 -17.62 8.20
CA LEU A 89 -3.54 -17.71 9.66
C LEU A 89 -3.87 -19.12 10.16
N ALA A 90 -3.98 -20.11 9.28
CA ALA A 90 -4.33 -21.49 9.64
C ALA A 90 -3.34 -22.13 10.63
N GLN A 91 -2.12 -21.60 10.75
CA GLN A 91 -1.08 -22.06 11.67
C GLN A 91 -1.02 -21.24 12.98
N SER A 92 -1.71 -20.11 13.07
CA SER A 92 -1.60 -19.18 14.21
C SER A 92 -2.51 -19.51 15.40
N VAL A 93 -3.42 -20.46 15.25
CA VAL A 93 -4.26 -20.96 16.35
C VAL A 93 -3.73 -22.32 16.78
N PRO A 94 -3.43 -22.52 18.09
CA PRO A 94 -3.07 -23.83 18.60
C PRO A 94 -4.18 -24.83 18.26
N ARG A 95 -3.87 -25.80 17.41
CA ARG A 95 -4.80 -26.91 17.17
C ARG A 95 -4.91 -27.72 18.46
N VAL A 96 -6.12 -28.19 18.75
CA VAL A 96 -6.35 -29.16 19.82
C VAL A 96 -5.42 -30.35 19.57
N ARG A 97 -4.64 -30.75 20.58
CA ARG A 97 -3.73 -31.89 20.52
C ARG A 97 -4.49 -33.11 19.99
N GLY A 98 -4.18 -33.55 18.76
CA GLY A 98 -4.79 -34.74 18.15
C GLY A 98 -5.16 -34.57 16.68
N ASP A 99 -5.37 -33.35 16.19
CA ASP A 99 -5.62 -33.16 14.75
C ASP A 99 -4.30 -33.31 13.97
N ALA A 100 -4.25 -34.36 13.14
CA ALA A 100 -3.17 -34.53 12.18
C ALA A 100 -3.01 -33.24 11.35
N PRO A 101 -1.78 -32.75 11.14
CA PRO A 101 -1.58 -31.59 10.28
C PRO A 101 -2.21 -31.88 8.92
N PRO A 102 -3.07 -30.99 8.38
CA PRO A 102 -3.64 -31.18 7.06
C PRO A 102 -2.48 -31.30 6.11
N THR A 103 -2.49 -32.39 5.35
CA THR A 103 -1.49 -32.69 4.34
C THR A 103 -1.33 -31.46 3.46
N PRO A 104 -0.14 -30.85 3.39
CA PRO A 104 0.06 -29.68 2.55
C PRO A 104 -0.27 -30.08 1.12
N ARG A 105 -1.28 -29.43 0.52
CA ARG A 105 -1.55 -29.61 -0.91
C ARG A 105 -0.32 -29.13 -1.67
N ARG A 106 0.31 -30.06 -2.39
CA ARG A 106 1.71 -30.07 -2.86
C ARG A 106 2.03 -29.09 -4.01
N THR A 107 1.21 -28.08 -4.27
CA THR A 107 1.39 -27.17 -5.43
C THR A 107 1.36 -25.68 -5.11
N ASP A 108 1.01 -25.30 -3.89
CA ASP A 108 0.89 -23.88 -3.56
C ASP A 108 2.26 -23.40 -3.07
N ALA A 109 3.02 -22.76 -3.96
CA ALA A 109 4.08 -21.86 -3.55
C ALA A 109 3.55 -20.96 -2.42
N PRO A 110 4.34 -20.67 -1.37
CA PRO A 110 3.85 -19.91 -0.23
C PRO A 110 3.19 -18.63 -0.73
N ASP A 111 1.87 -18.54 -0.59
CA ASP A 111 1.06 -17.48 -1.17
C ASP A 111 1.50 -16.17 -0.53
N GLU A 112 2.39 -15.46 -1.22
CA GLU A 112 3.13 -14.37 -0.65
C GLU A 112 2.15 -13.25 -0.30
N VAL A 113 2.17 -12.85 0.97
CA VAL A 113 1.30 -11.79 1.52
C VAL A 113 1.40 -10.53 0.67
N VAL A 114 0.27 -10.12 0.07
CA VAL A 114 0.25 -9.06 -0.95
C VAL A 114 0.82 -7.73 -0.41
N GLY A 115 0.52 -7.39 0.84
CA GLY A 115 1.06 -6.19 1.48
C GLY A 115 2.59 -6.23 1.66
N VAL A 116 3.16 -7.40 1.98
CA VAL A 116 4.62 -7.58 2.11
C VAL A 116 5.30 -7.44 0.75
N ARG A 117 4.68 -7.94 -0.31
CA ARG A 117 5.17 -7.82 -1.69
C ARG A 117 5.34 -6.37 -2.12
N VAL A 118 4.34 -5.52 -1.84
CA VAL A 118 4.42 -4.08 -2.12
C VAL A 118 5.56 -3.44 -1.35
N LEU A 119 5.65 -3.70 -0.04
CA LEU A 119 6.69 -3.12 0.80
C LEU A 119 8.10 -3.50 0.32
N ARG A 120 8.30 -4.77 -0.05
CA ARG A 120 9.55 -5.25 -0.65
C ARG A 120 9.85 -4.54 -1.96
N SER A 121 8.90 -4.49 -2.89
CA SER A 121 9.09 -3.83 -4.18
C SER A 121 9.44 -2.34 -4.04
N VAL A 122 8.81 -1.63 -3.09
CA VAL A 122 9.15 -0.23 -2.79
C VAL A 122 10.55 -0.12 -2.18
N ALA A 123 10.95 -1.06 -1.31
CA ALA A 123 12.29 -1.11 -0.75
C ALA A 123 13.36 -1.41 -1.81
N ASP A 124 13.11 -2.37 -2.70
CA ASP A 124 14.01 -2.72 -3.80
C ASP A 124 14.21 -1.54 -4.75
N ALA A 125 13.12 -0.83 -5.09
CA ALA A 125 13.19 0.39 -5.89
C ALA A 125 13.94 1.53 -5.18
N TYR A 126 13.85 1.61 -3.85
CA TYR A 126 14.62 2.57 -3.06
C TYR A 126 16.12 2.22 -3.06
N VAL A 127 16.47 0.94 -2.87
CA VAL A 127 17.85 0.46 -2.86
C VAL A 127 18.50 0.59 -4.23
N SER A 128 17.82 0.20 -5.31
CA SER A 128 18.37 0.31 -6.67
C SER A 128 18.74 1.75 -7.01
N HIS A 129 17.93 2.71 -6.55
CA HIS A 129 18.21 4.12 -6.77
C HIS A 129 19.47 4.60 -5.99
N TRP A 130 19.76 3.97 -4.86
CA TRP A 130 20.93 4.27 -4.04
C TRP A 130 22.21 3.63 -4.60
N ASP A 131 22.13 2.42 -5.16
CA ASP A 131 23.26 1.71 -5.77
C ASP A 131 23.74 2.42 -7.05
N ASP A 132 22.81 2.87 -7.89
CA ASP A 132 23.14 3.69 -9.07
C ASP A 132 23.84 5.00 -8.68
N ALA A 133 23.49 5.54 -7.51
CA ALA A 133 24.14 6.73 -6.99
C ALA A 133 25.57 6.40 -6.52
N HIS A 134 25.82 5.27 -5.85
CA HIS A 134 27.13 4.93 -5.24
C HIS A 134 28.31 4.98 -6.20
N ALA A 135 28.11 4.63 -7.48
CA ALA A 135 29.15 4.76 -8.50
C ALA A 135 29.67 6.21 -8.69
N SER A 136 28.88 7.22 -8.28
CA SER A 136 29.26 8.64 -8.33
C SER A 136 29.81 9.20 -6.99
N TRP A 137 29.62 8.49 -5.86
CA TRP A 137 29.80 9.03 -4.50
C TRP A 137 31.24 9.40 -4.14
N SER A 138 32.23 8.82 -4.81
CA SER A 138 33.64 9.15 -4.62
C SER A 138 34.00 10.58 -5.02
N SER A 139 33.10 11.32 -5.69
CA SER A 139 33.38 12.67 -6.21
C SER A 139 32.47 13.79 -5.68
N LEU A 140 31.61 13.53 -4.70
CA LEU A 140 30.53 14.48 -4.37
C LEU A 140 30.77 15.31 -3.09
N PRO A 141 30.69 16.65 -3.17
CA PRO A 141 30.68 17.51 -2.00
C PRO A 141 29.42 17.23 -1.17
N LYS A 142 29.50 17.34 0.16
CA LYS A 142 28.40 17.15 1.12
C LYS A 142 27.06 17.65 0.53
N TYR A 143 26.16 16.75 0.19
CA TYR A 143 24.89 17.10 -0.45
C TYR A 143 23.99 17.92 0.48
N GLU A 144 23.60 19.12 0.05
CA GLU A 144 22.49 19.87 0.64
C GLU A 144 21.11 19.27 0.28
N ALA A 145 21.02 18.43 -0.77
CA ALA A 145 19.76 17.86 -1.24
C ALA A 145 19.89 16.42 -1.80
N PRO A 146 18.88 15.55 -1.62
CA PRO A 146 18.90 14.18 -2.11
C PRO A 146 18.83 14.10 -3.65
N PRO A 147 19.35 13.02 -4.27
CA PRO A 147 19.28 12.80 -5.71
C PRO A 147 17.83 12.90 -6.21
N ARG A 148 17.65 13.58 -7.35
CA ARG A 148 16.35 13.71 -8.04
C ARG A 148 16.26 12.82 -9.29
N ALA A 149 17.14 11.84 -9.41
CA ALA A 149 17.11 10.95 -10.57
C ALA A 149 15.79 10.17 -10.64
N ALA A 150 15.33 9.92 -11.85
CA ALA A 150 14.14 9.12 -12.08
C ALA A 150 14.45 7.65 -11.78
N LEU A 151 13.45 6.91 -11.28
CA LEU A 151 13.56 5.45 -11.13
C LEU A 151 13.79 4.79 -12.49
N PRO A 152 14.64 3.75 -12.55
CA PRO A 152 14.72 2.86 -13.71
C PRO A 152 13.34 2.36 -14.11
N ALA A 153 13.07 2.26 -15.42
CA ALA A 153 11.76 1.84 -15.93
C ALA A 153 11.32 0.49 -15.38
N THR A 154 12.25 -0.47 -15.28
CA THR A 154 12.00 -1.82 -14.74
C THR A 154 11.48 -1.79 -13.29
N GLN A 155 12.10 -0.99 -12.42
CA GLN A 155 11.72 -0.87 -11.01
C GLN A 155 10.40 -0.12 -10.85
N ARG A 156 10.19 0.92 -11.66
CA ARG A 156 8.94 1.66 -11.71
C ARG A 156 7.77 0.76 -12.10
N ASP A 157 7.93 -0.04 -13.15
CA ASP A 157 6.89 -0.95 -13.63
C ASP A 157 6.58 -2.03 -12.59
N ALA A 158 7.60 -2.56 -11.92
CA ALA A 158 7.45 -3.51 -10.82
C ALA A 158 6.64 -2.90 -9.65
N VAL A 159 7.02 -1.72 -9.16
CA VAL A 159 6.28 -1.04 -8.08
C VAL A 159 4.84 -0.75 -8.49
N GLN A 160 4.60 -0.28 -9.72
CA GLN A 160 3.27 0.01 -10.21
C GLN A 160 2.40 -1.24 -10.38
N ALA A 161 2.96 -2.36 -10.84
CA ALA A 161 2.25 -3.63 -10.95
C ALA A 161 1.81 -4.12 -9.57
N VAL A 162 2.74 -4.20 -8.62
CA VAL A 162 2.43 -4.69 -7.27
C VAL A 162 1.50 -3.73 -6.51
N ALA A 163 1.62 -2.42 -6.72
CA ALA A 163 0.69 -1.42 -6.16
C ALA A 163 -0.73 -1.57 -6.72
N ARG A 164 -0.89 -1.89 -8.02
CA ARG A 164 -2.20 -2.19 -8.62
C ARG A 164 -2.82 -3.46 -8.05
N ASP A 165 -2.03 -4.51 -7.86
CA ASP A 165 -2.48 -5.76 -7.24
C ASP A 165 -3.00 -5.52 -5.81
N LEU A 166 -2.25 -4.77 -5.00
CA LEU A 166 -2.71 -4.41 -3.65
C LEU A 166 -3.96 -3.53 -3.70
N ALA A 167 -4.00 -2.53 -4.59
CA ALA A 167 -5.17 -1.68 -4.73
C ALA A 167 -6.43 -2.50 -5.07
N SER A 168 -6.31 -3.45 -6.01
CA SER A 168 -7.39 -4.39 -6.38
C SER A 168 -7.85 -5.20 -5.17
N ALA A 169 -6.93 -5.84 -4.45
CA ALA A 169 -7.26 -6.64 -3.28
C ALA A 169 -7.93 -5.82 -2.16
N LEU A 170 -7.54 -4.55 -2.00
CA LEU A 170 -8.19 -3.64 -1.05
C LEU A 170 -9.61 -3.25 -1.49
N MET A 171 -9.89 -3.14 -2.80
CA MET A 171 -11.26 -2.95 -3.30
C MET A 171 -12.13 -4.14 -2.93
N ASP A 172 -11.62 -5.36 -3.13
CA ASP A 172 -12.35 -6.59 -2.80
C ASP A 172 -12.68 -6.65 -1.31
N VAL A 173 -11.76 -6.23 -0.43
CA VAL A 173 -12.02 -6.14 1.01
C VAL A 173 -13.10 -5.11 1.33
N GLU A 174 -13.04 -3.92 0.74
CA GLU A 174 -14.03 -2.85 0.94
C GLU A 174 -15.43 -3.28 0.48
N GLU A 175 -15.52 -3.87 -0.71
CA GLU A 175 -16.77 -4.40 -1.27
C GLU A 175 -17.36 -5.48 -0.36
N GLN A 176 -16.55 -6.47 0.04
CA GLN A 176 -17.02 -7.54 0.91
C GLN A 176 -17.39 -7.05 2.32
N CYS A 177 -16.72 -6.02 2.85
CA CYS A 177 -17.14 -5.38 4.10
C CYS A 177 -18.50 -4.70 3.97
N THR A 178 -18.76 -4.05 2.83
CA THR A 178 -20.05 -3.41 2.53
C THR A 178 -21.17 -4.43 2.42
N LEU A 179 -20.94 -5.54 1.71
CA LEU A 179 -21.89 -6.65 1.63
C LEU A 179 -22.15 -7.27 3.02
N CYS A 180 -21.09 -7.48 3.80
CA CYS A 180 -21.20 -8.00 5.16
C CYS A 180 -22.05 -7.07 6.06
N TYR A 181 -21.83 -5.76 5.95
CA TYR A 181 -22.62 -4.76 6.66
C TYR A 181 -24.11 -4.84 6.31
N ALA A 182 -24.46 -4.91 5.02
CA ALA A 182 -25.87 -5.01 4.58
C ALA A 182 -26.57 -6.25 5.16
N HIS A 183 -25.89 -7.41 5.17
CA HIS A 183 -26.43 -8.63 5.76
C HIS A 183 -26.61 -8.54 7.28
N LEU A 184 -25.63 -7.95 7.99
CA LEU A 184 -25.70 -7.76 9.44
C LEU A 184 -26.80 -6.77 9.82
N GLN A 185 -26.95 -5.69 9.06
CA GLN A 185 -28.03 -4.72 9.26
C GLN A 185 -29.40 -5.38 9.10
N GLY A 186 -29.62 -6.18 8.06
CA GLY A 186 -30.88 -6.92 7.89
C GLY A 186 -31.15 -7.91 9.02
N HIS A 187 -30.11 -8.56 9.55
CA HIS A 187 -30.23 -9.42 10.73
C HIS A 187 -30.64 -8.64 11.99
N LEU A 188 -30.09 -7.44 12.20
CA LEU A 188 -30.43 -6.61 13.36
C LEU A 188 -31.84 -6.02 13.30
N GLN A 189 -32.42 -5.91 12.10
CA GLN A 189 -33.76 -5.36 11.89
C GLN A 189 -34.87 -6.42 11.96
N THR A 190 -34.55 -7.71 12.03
CA THR A 190 -35.55 -8.79 12.05
C THR A 190 -36.07 -9.04 13.47
N PRO A 191 -37.39 -8.90 13.75
CA PRO A 191 -37.98 -9.27 15.03
C PRO A 191 -38.13 -10.80 15.17
N PRO A 192 -38.06 -11.39 16.37
CA PRO A 192 -37.73 -10.78 17.67
C PRO A 192 -36.25 -10.38 17.76
N ALA A 193 -35.90 -9.55 18.75
CA ALA A 193 -34.54 -9.04 18.93
C ALA A 193 -33.50 -10.16 18.81
N PRO A 194 -32.52 -10.05 17.90
CA PRO A 194 -31.63 -11.17 17.63
C PRO A 194 -30.75 -11.43 18.85
N MET A 195 -30.75 -12.68 19.32
CA MET A 195 -29.93 -13.18 20.44
C MET A 195 -28.43 -12.88 20.27
N HIS A 196 -27.98 -12.53 19.07
CA HIS A 196 -26.58 -12.35 18.70
C HIS A 196 -26.23 -10.90 18.33
N ALA A 197 -27.10 -9.93 18.64
CA ALA A 197 -26.87 -8.52 18.32
C ALA A 197 -25.49 -7.97 18.73
N PRO A 198 -24.95 -8.27 19.94
CA PRO A 198 -23.64 -7.77 20.33
C PRO A 198 -22.50 -8.25 19.42
N VAL A 199 -22.54 -9.53 18.99
CA VAL A 199 -21.54 -10.10 18.08
C VAL A 199 -21.68 -9.48 16.69
N SER A 200 -22.91 -9.35 16.20
CA SER A 200 -23.19 -8.71 14.91
C SER A 200 -22.68 -7.26 14.87
N LEU A 201 -22.92 -6.47 15.92
CA LEU A 201 -22.42 -5.10 16.05
C LEU A 201 -20.89 -5.06 16.10
N ALA A 202 -20.24 -5.97 16.83
CA ALA A 202 -18.78 -6.07 16.85
C ALA A 202 -18.21 -6.37 15.46
N VAL A 203 -18.83 -7.30 14.71
CA VAL A 203 -18.42 -7.60 13.33
C VAL A 203 -18.63 -6.40 12.42
N MET A 204 -19.77 -5.68 12.54
CA MET A 204 -20.02 -4.46 11.77
C MET A 204 -18.95 -3.40 12.02
N ALA A 205 -18.57 -3.17 13.28
CA ALA A 205 -17.54 -2.20 13.64
C ALA A 205 -16.17 -2.56 13.03
N VAL A 206 -15.77 -3.84 13.10
CA VAL A 206 -14.53 -4.33 12.50
C VAL A 206 -14.55 -4.19 10.98
N CYS A 207 -15.65 -4.59 10.31
CA CYS A 207 -15.81 -4.43 8.87
C CYS A 207 -15.76 -2.96 8.44
N ALA A 208 -16.40 -2.06 9.18
CA ALA A 208 -16.36 -0.63 8.90
C ALA A 208 -14.93 -0.08 9.01
N ARG A 209 -14.18 -0.46 10.05
CA ARG A 209 -12.78 -0.04 10.22
C ARG A 209 -11.88 -0.60 9.12
N MET A 210 -12.05 -1.86 8.74
CA MET A 210 -11.29 -2.49 7.64
C MET A 210 -11.57 -1.81 6.29
N ALA A 211 -12.83 -1.53 5.98
CA ALA A 211 -13.21 -0.80 4.78
C ALA A 211 -12.59 0.60 4.73
N ARG A 212 -12.61 1.33 5.86
CA ARG A 212 -11.95 2.63 5.99
C ARG A 212 -10.44 2.54 5.73
N LEU A 213 -9.75 1.60 6.38
CA LEU A 213 -8.31 1.39 6.18
C LEU A 213 -7.96 1.02 4.73
N ALA A 214 -8.79 0.19 4.09
CA ALA A 214 -8.61 -0.17 2.69
C ALA A 214 -8.73 1.04 1.76
N ARG A 215 -9.72 1.91 2.01
CA ARG A 215 -9.90 3.17 1.28
C ARG A 215 -8.75 4.14 1.51
N GLU A 216 -8.32 4.33 2.76
CA GLU A 216 -7.19 5.21 3.12
C GLU A 216 -5.89 4.76 2.44
N MET A 217 -5.60 3.45 2.40
CA MET A 217 -4.41 2.95 1.71
C MET A 217 -4.45 3.22 0.20
N ARG A 218 -5.62 3.08 -0.42
CA ARG A 218 -5.81 3.30 -1.86
C ARG A 218 -5.72 4.77 -2.25
N LEU A 219 -6.51 5.62 -1.57
CA LEU A 219 -6.72 7.02 -1.96
C LEU A 219 -5.77 7.98 -1.24
N GLY A 220 -5.34 7.61 -0.03
CA GLY A 220 -4.73 8.52 0.94
C GLY A 220 -5.78 9.08 1.89
N GLU A 221 -5.33 9.68 2.99
CA GLU A 221 -6.15 10.63 3.75
C GLU A 221 -6.10 12.00 3.04
N ASP A 222 -7.11 12.86 3.22
CA ASP A 222 -7.19 14.17 2.56
C ASP A 222 -5.91 14.99 2.81
N GLY A 223 -4.99 14.97 1.84
CA GLY A 223 -3.68 15.62 1.90
C GLY A 223 -2.51 14.76 2.41
N ALA A 224 -2.73 13.52 2.83
CA ALA A 224 -1.66 12.62 3.23
C ALA A 224 -0.90 12.10 2.01
N THR A 225 0.39 12.47 1.93
CA THR A 225 1.33 11.89 0.98
C THR A 225 1.73 10.48 1.43
N GLY A 226 1.60 9.49 0.55
CA GLY A 226 2.05 8.11 0.76
C GLY A 226 1.13 7.01 0.20
N SER A 227 0.01 7.37 -0.43
CA SER A 227 -0.99 6.38 -0.87
C SER A 227 -0.58 5.58 -2.10
N LEU A 228 -1.31 4.50 -2.39
CA LEU A 228 -1.12 3.73 -3.64
C LEU A 228 -1.37 4.60 -4.88
N ALA A 229 -2.32 5.53 -4.81
CA ALA A 229 -2.56 6.50 -5.87
C ALA A 229 -1.33 7.41 -6.12
N GLU A 230 -0.57 7.75 -5.07
CA GLU A 230 0.68 8.50 -5.22
C GLU A 230 1.80 7.64 -5.78
N LEU A 231 1.96 6.39 -5.32
CA LEU A 231 2.93 5.45 -5.91
C LEU A 231 2.68 5.22 -7.41
N ALA A 232 1.41 5.18 -7.83
CA ALA A 232 1.05 5.09 -9.24
C ALA A 232 1.45 6.35 -10.05
N ARG A 233 1.63 7.51 -9.41
CA ARG A 233 2.08 8.76 -10.06
C ARG A 233 3.59 8.88 -10.17
N VAL A 234 4.36 8.24 -9.28
CA VAL A 234 5.84 8.32 -9.22
C VAL A 234 6.53 7.92 -10.54
N GLY A 235 5.81 7.27 -11.45
CA GLY A 235 6.34 6.86 -12.76
C GLY A 235 5.93 7.70 -13.97
N ARG A 236 5.10 8.75 -13.80
CA ARG A 236 4.70 9.66 -14.89
C ARG A 236 5.60 10.89 -14.92
#